data_AF-A0A7V2UXR3-F1
#
_entry.id   AF-A0A7V2UXR3-F1
#
_cell.length_a   1.000
_cell.length_b   1.000
_cell.length_c   1.000
_cell.angle_alpha   90.00
_cell.angle_beta   90.00
_cell.angle_gamma   90.00
#
_symmetry.space_group_name_H-M   'P 1'
#
loop_
_entity.id
_entity.type
_entity.pdbx_description
1 polymer ?
#
loop_
_entity_poly.entity_id
_entity_poly.type
_entity_poly.pdbx_seq_one_letter_code
_entity_poly.pdbx_strand_id
1 'polypeptide(L)'
;MSCRPIRLAPFVLGAGALFPSAPLRAQNIVDSLGIDAVAAPVALTDADARAAVADVPELPPAPQDPETRRVASKLDAHVAEFLDGFPWKAFHHTLGISGYEAYFNHPDQVFHALALALPHLTPATAAKAKAFLAAQLATAPPWAVDGYENAAGRPRESYDVPDALRIKGRGRAAGALGVYAFSEYVHAAQADDAVRAHWAEIRARMRPLLDADYRFDVTKRNQAKDEAQRLNGDAAGLVGLARLARRAGDAAHEREALARARQVLELRVNLDRVNPRILEKTESTTAHLHAFKLARYVDLAEPVGELLRTRTDGLAAARLKAVRAACPGWWIAFGDRFIGGENYTSPPHFARSLFAGAALVEDLEGPALLAAVDVPWCRGDLHFIEACALALRAAAKRPGAKAR
;
A
#
# COMPACT_ATOMS: atom_id res chain seq x y z
N MET A 1 37.67 -54.65 21.00
CA MET A 1 37.03 -53.33 21.18
C MET A 1 35.87 -53.51 22.16
N SER A 2 35.96 -52.88 23.33
CA SER A 2 35.03 -53.04 24.45
C SER A 2 34.02 -51.89 24.46
N CYS A 3 32.74 -52.20 24.29
CA CYS A 3 31.64 -51.24 24.44
C CYS A 3 31.31 -51.08 25.92
N ARG A 4 31.48 -49.86 26.45
CA ARG A 4 31.00 -49.50 27.79
C ARG A 4 29.52 -49.08 27.73
N PRO A 5 28.69 -49.46 28.72
CA PRO A 5 27.32 -49.01 28.80
C PRO A 5 27.24 -47.55 29.28
N ILE A 6 26.39 -46.76 28.62
CA ILE A 6 26.06 -45.39 29.02
C ILE A 6 25.07 -45.47 30.20
N ARG A 7 25.46 -44.93 31.36
CA ARG A 7 24.55 -44.73 32.50
C ARG A 7 23.74 -43.46 32.26
N LEU A 8 22.42 -43.61 32.07
CA LEU A 8 21.48 -42.50 32.11
C LEU A 8 21.21 -42.11 33.57
N ALA A 9 21.35 -40.81 33.87
CA ALA A 9 21.01 -40.24 35.17
C ALA A 9 19.48 -40.19 35.35
N PRO A 10 18.99 -40.27 36.61
CA PRO A 10 17.55 -40.24 36.89
C PRO A 10 16.95 -38.88 36.50
N PHE A 11 15.94 -38.92 35.63
CA PHE A 11 15.09 -37.78 35.30
C PHE A 11 14.23 -37.45 36.54
N VAL A 12 14.48 -36.30 37.15
CA VAL A 12 13.60 -35.74 38.18
C VAL A 12 12.36 -35.16 37.48
N LEU A 13 11.21 -35.78 37.69
CA LEU A 13 9.89 -35.24 37.31
C LEU A 13 9.62 -33.97 38.14
N GLY A 14 10.04 -32.82 37.61
CA GLY A 14 9.64 -31.52 38.13
C GLY A 14 8.14 -31.31 37.94
N ALA A 15 7.46 -30.88 39.01
CA ALA A 15 6.05 -30.55 39.02
C ALA A 15 5.68 -29.67 37.81
N GLY A 16 4.74 -30.16 36.99
CA GLY A 16 4.31 -29.54 35.75
C GLY A 16 3.77 -28.14 36.00
N ALA A 17 4.49 -27.13 35.51
CA ALA A 17 3.90 -25.84 35.24
C ALA A 17 2.80 -26.05 34.20
N LEU A 18 1.53 -25.97 34.63
CA LEU A 18 0.38 -25.84 33.76
C LEU A 18 0.59 -24.56 32.97
N PHE A 19 1.19 -24.66 31.78
CA PHE A 19 1.16 -23.58 30.81
C PHE A 19 -0.32 -23.31 30.57
N PRO A 20 -0.83 -22.08 30.81
CA PRO A 20 -2.19 -21.75 30.46
C PRO A 20 -2.32 -22.07 28.97
N SER A 21 -3.19 -23.02 28.65
CA SER A 21 -3.52 -23.38 27.28
C SER A 21 -4.05 -22.12 26.62
N ALA A 22 -3.18 -21.41 25.89
CA ALA A 22 -3.60 -20.32 25.04
C ALA A 22 -4.68 -20.91 24.13
N PRO A 23 -5.90 -20.36 24.11
CA PRO A 23 -6.96 -20.91 23.28
C PRO A 23 -6.46 -20.92 21.84
N LEU A 24 -6.35 -22.12 21.26
CA LEU A 24 -6.10 -22.31 19.84
C LEU A 24 -7.26 -21.62 19.11
N ARG A 25 -7.05 -20.36 18.69
CA ARG A 25 -8.02 -19.63 17.89
C ARG A 25 -8.04 -20.29 16.51
N ALA A 26 -9.22 -20.70 16.06
CA ALA A 26 -9.41 -21.27 14.74
C ALA A 26 -8.81 -20.33 13.68
N GLN A 27 -8.03 -20.89 12.76
CA GLN A 27 -7.19 -20.16 11.80
C GLN A 27 -7.94 -19.25 10.82
N ASN A 28 -9.27 -19.37 10.69
CA ASN A 28 -9.98 -18.85 9.51
C ASN A 28 -11.03 -17.75 9.76
N ILE A 29 -11.25 -17.33 11.00
CA ILE A 29 -12.23 -16.26 11.29
C ILE A 29 -11.68 -15.30 12.34
N VAL A 30 -11.18 -14.15 11.88
CA VAL A 30 -10.85 -13.02 12.75
C VAL A 30 -12.00 -12.01 12.72
N ASP A 31 -13.20 -12.44 13.09
CA ASP A 31 -14.36 -11.54 13.19
C ASP A 31 -14.21 -10.54 14.36
N SER A 32 -13.36 -10.87 15.36
CA SER A 32 -12.93 -9.93 16.38
C SER A 32 -11.43 -10.03 16.65
N LEU A 33 -10.72 -8.94 16.39
CA LEU A 33 -9.30 -8.78 16.76
C LEU A 33 -9.12 -8.50 18.26
N GLY A 34 -10.23 -8.39 19.01
CA GLY A 34 -10.23 -7.94 20.40
C GLY A 34 -9.91 -6.45 20.57
N ILE A 35 -9.96 -5.66 19.49
CA ILE A 35 -9.77 -4.20 19.53
C ILE A 35 -11.05 -3.51 19.08
N ASP A 36 -12.00 -3.42 20.01
CA ASP A 36 -13.24 -2.66 19.85
C ASP A 36 -13.09 -1.21 20.33
N ALA A 37 -11.86 -0.80 20.67
CA ALA A 37 -11.57 0.56 21.11
C ALA A 37 -11.92 1.58 20.04
N VAL A 38 -12.61 2.64 20.48
CA VAL A 38 -12.99 3.81 19.70
C VAL A 38 -12.61 5.07 20.47
N ALA A 39 -12.46 6.18 19.75
CA ALA A 39 -12.26 7.50 20.32
C ALA A 39 -13.24 8.50 19.68
N ALA A 40 -13.48 9.62 20.37
CA ALA A 40 -14.33 10.68 19.84
C ALA A 40 -13.76 11.22 18.51
N PRO A 41 -14.60 11.62 17.53
CA PRO A 41 -14.15 12.30 16.33
C PRO A 41 -13.28 13.52 16.65
N VAL A 42 -12.34 13.83 15.78
CA VAL A 42 -11.52 15.05 15.84
C VAL A 42 -11.77 15.90 14.60
N ALA A 43 -11.65 17.21 14.77
CA ALA A 43 -11.58 18.15 13.66
C ALA A 43 -10.11 18.36 13.26
N LEU A 44 -9.80 18.23 11.97
CA LEU A 44 -8.49 18.60 11.46
C LEU A 44 -8.45 20.10 11.16
N THR A 45 -7.34 20.72 11.52
CA THR A 45 -7.05 22.13 11.27
C THR A 45 -6.46 22.33 9.88
N ASP A 46 -6.43 23.58 9.41
CA ASP A 46 -5.70 23.93 8.19
C ASP A 46 -4.19 23.64 8.30
N ALA A 47 -3.63 23.72 9.52
CA ALA A 47 -2.23 23.38 9.78
C ALA A 47 -1.96 21.88 9.53
N ASP A 48 -2.91 21.00 9.90
CA ASP A 48 -2.78 19.55 9.68
C ASP A 48 -2.76 19.22 8.17
N ALA A 49 -3.67 19.81 7.39
CA ALA A 49 -3.69 19.63 5.94
C ALA A 49 -2.44 20.22 5.27
N ARG A 50 -1.96 21.39 5.72
CA ARG A 50 -0.71 21.98 5.22
C ARG A 50 0.50 21.13 5.55
N ALA A 51 0.57 20.55 6.74
CA ALA A 51 1.65 19.64 7.13
C ALA A 51 1.69 18.41 6.21
N ALA A 52 0.54 17.77 5.95
CA ALA A 52 0.45 16.65 5.02
C ALA A 52 0.91 17.02 3.58
N VAL A 53 0.65 18.25 3.13
CA VAL A 53 1.12 18.74 1.82
C VAL A 53 2.60 19.07 1.82
N ALA A 54 3.10 19.68 2.89
CA ALA A 54 4.49 20.14 3.00
C ALA A 54 5.49 19.01 3.22
N ASP A 55 5.07 17.94 3.91
CA ASP A 55 5.94 16.81 4.21
C ASP A 55 6.24 15.99 2.96
N VAL A 56 7.43 16.20 2.41
CA VAL A 56 7.95 15.42 1.30
C VAL A 56 9.21 14.73 1.80
N PRO A 57 9.24 13.38 1.81
CA PRO A 57 10.37 12.64 2.35
C PRO A 57 11.66 13.04 1.69
N GLU A 58 12.70 13.29 2.49
CA GLU A 58 14.04 13.49 1.95
C GLU A 58 14.54 12.22 1.26
N LEU A 59 15.38 12.41 0.24
CA LEU A 59 16.03 11.30 -0.44
C LEU A 59 16.98 10.61 0.54
N PRO A 60 16.82 9.30 0.79
CA PRO A 60 17.64 8.61 1.76
C PRO A 60 19.08 8.47 1.26
N PRO A 61 20.07 8.41 2.17
CA PRO A 61 21.45 8.13 1.80
C PRO A 61 21.60 6.71 1.25
N ALA A 62 22.71 6.47 0.54
CA ALA A 62 23.04 5.15 0.00
C ALA A 62 23.12 4.07 1.12
N PRO A 63 22.63 2.85 0.85
CA PRO A 63 22.54 1.79 1.86
C PRO A 63 23.91 1.31 2.33
N GLN A 64 24.12 1.26 3.66
CA GLN A 64 25.42 0.96 4.27
C GLN A 64 25.50 -0.43 4.92
N ASP A 65 24.41 -0.95 5.48
CA ASP A 65 24.39 -2.27 6.11
C ASP A 65 24.06 -3.38 5.10
N PRO A 66 24.44 -4.64 5.36
CA PRO A 66 24.25 -5.75 4.43
C PRO A 66 22.78 -6.01 4.07
N GLU A 67 21.86 -5.84 5.02
CA GLU A 67 20.45 -6.18 4.83
C GLU A 67 19.74 -5.12 3.98
N THR A 68 20.01 -3.84 4.23
CA THR A 68 19.54 -2.75 3.37
C THR A 68 20.10 -2.91 1.94
N ARG A 69 21.37 -3.31 1.78
CA ARG A 69 21.93 -3.61 0.44
C ARG A 69 21.23 -4.80 -0.26
N ARG A 70 20.88 -5.85 0.49
CA ARG A 70 20.12 -7.00 -0.04
C ARG A 70 18.78 -6.54 -0.61
N VAL A 71 18.02 -5.76 0.16
CA VAL A 71 16.70 -5.26 -0.28
C VAL A 71 16.84 -4.26 -1.43
N ALA A 72 17.83 -3.35 -1.39
CA ALA A 72 18.08 -2.43 -2.50
C ALA A 72 18.43 -3.17 -3.80
N SER A 73 19.22 -4.25 -3.72
CA SER A 73 19.55 -5.07 -4.89
C SER A 73 18.33 -5.82 -5.44
N LYS A 74 17.46 -6.34 -4.56
CA LYS A 74 16.17 -6.95 -4.95
C LYS A 74 15.28 -5.92 -5.67
N LEU A 75 15.17 -4.71 -5.12
CA LEU A 75 14.40 -3.62 -5.72
C LEU A 75 14.92 -3.27 -7.12
N ASP A 76 16.23 -3.05 -7.25
CA ASP A 76 16.83 -2.66 -8.53
C ASP A 76 16.62 -3.74 -9.60
N ALA A 77 16.87 -5.01 -9.27
CA ALA A 77 16.68 -6.13 -10.19
C ALA A 77 15.22 -6.26 -10.63
N HIS A 78 14.26 -6.08 -9.72
CA HIS A 78 12.84 -6.23 -10.02
C HIS A 78 12.28 -5.05 -10.81
N VAL A 79 12.76 -3.82 -10.57
CA VAL A 79 12.45 -2.66 -11.42
C VAL A 79 13.05 -2.84 -12.81
N ALA A 80 14.30 -3.32 -12.92
CA ALA A 80 14.90 -3.62 -14.21
C ALA A 80 14.09 -4.68 -14.99
N GLU A 81 13.68 -5.77 -14.34
CA GLU A 81 12.80 -6.78 -14.94
C GLU A 81 11.48 -6.16 -15.43
N PHE A 82 10.83 -5.36 -14.59
CA PHE A 82 9.59 -4.68 -14.96
C PHE A 82 9.78 -3.82 -16.23
N LEU A 83 10.84 -3.03 -16.29
CA LEU A 83 11.09 -2.14 -17.43
C LEU A 83 11.42 -2.92 -18.71
N ASP A 84 12.26 -3.94 -18.63
CA ASP A 84 12.70 -4.72 -19.79
C ASP A 84 11.58 -5.62 -20.34
N GLY A 85 10.59 -5.98 -19.52
CA GLY A 85 9.46 -6.79 -19.94
C GLY A 85 8.17 -6.04 -20.31
N PHE A 86 8.12 -4.72 -20.15
CA PHE A 86 6.95 -3.93 -20.50
C PHE A 86 6.63 -3.98 -22.01
N PRO A 87 5.35 -4.00 -22.45
CA PRO A 87 4.12 -3.97 -21.65
C PRO A 87 3.79 -5.32 -21.01
N TRP A 88 3.19 -5.24 -19.82
CA TRP A 88 2.71 -6.40 -19.06
C TRP A 88 1.18 -6.46 -19.04
N LYS A 89 0.62 -7.68 -19.08
CA LYS A 89 -0.78 -7.93 -18.77
C LYS A 89 -1.08 -7.53 -17.34
N ALA A 90 -2.36 -7.29 -17.03
CA ALA A 90 -2.80 -7.23 -15.64
C ALA A 90 -2.43 -8.55 -14.94
N PHE A 91 -1.95 -8.48 -13.69
CA PHE A 91 -1.67 -9.69 -12.93
C PHE A 91 -2.99 -10.34 -12.54
N HIS A 92 -3.26 -11.51 -13.11
CA HIS A 92 -4.45 -12.31 -12.81
C HIS A 92 -4.16 -13.22 -11.62
N HIS A 93 -4.86 -13.00 -10.51
CA HIS A 93 -4.71 -13.78 -9.30
C HIS A 93 -5.95 -14.62 -9.04
N THR A 94 -5.81 -15.94 -9.11
CA THR A 94 -6.86 -16.90 -8.84
C THR A 94 -7.10 -17.05 -7.33
N LEU A 95 -8.37 -17.05 -6.94
CA LEU A 95 -8.84 -17.10 -5.55
C LEU A 95 -9.83 -18.25 -5.35
N GLY A 96 -9.56 -19.42 -5.96
CA GLY A 96 -10.41 -20.61 -5.80
C GLY A 96 -11.89 -20.32 -6.14
N ILE A 97 -12.79 -20.59 -5.20
CA ILE A 97 -14.24 -20.41 -5.40
C ILE A 97 -14.67 -18.94 -5.50
N SER A 98 -13.84 -18.01 -5.01
CA SER A 98 -14.08 -16.57 -5.19
C SER A 98 -13.80 -16.10 -6.63
N GLY A 99 -13.30 -16.97 -7.50
CA GLY A 99 -12.94 -16.64 -8.88
C GLY A 99 -11.54 -16.06 -8.94
N TYR A 100 -11.40 -14.82 -9.40
CA TYR A 100 -10.10 -14.16 -9.52
C TYR A 100 -10.19 -12.65 -9.28
N GLU A 101 -9.03 -12.03 -9.15
CA GLU A 101 -8.83 -10.56 -9.17
C GLU A 101 -7.76 -10.19 -10.19
N ALA A 102 -7.78 -8.94 -10.67
CA ALA A 102 -6.71 -8.40 -11.51
C ALA A 102 -6.06 -7.18 -10.86
N TYR A 103 -4.74 -7.14 -10.97
CA TYR A 103 -3.91 -6.07 -10.41
C TYR A 103 -3.05 -5.40 -11.48
N PHE A 104 -2.53 -4.22 -11.16
CA PHE A 104 -1.54 -3.51 -11.98
C PHE A 104 -2.05 -3.15 -13.40
N ASN A 105 -3.36 -2.96 -13.54
CA ASN A 105 -4.01 -2.65 -14.81
C ASN A 105 -4.27 -1.15 -15.03
N HIS A 106 -3.79 -0.30 -14.12
CA HIS A 106 -3.93 1.14 -14.21
C HIS A 106 -2.57 1.83 -14.00
N PRO A 107 -2.26 2.92 -14.74
CA PRO A 107 -0.97 3.59 -14.68
C PRO A 107 -0.64 4.23 -13.32
N ASP A 108 -1.64 4.56 -12.50
CA ASP A 108 -1.41 5.11 -11.16
C ASP A 108 -0.52 4.21 -10.28
N GLN A 109 -0.76 2.90 -10.26
CA GLN A 109 0.05 1.93 -9.54
C GLN A 109 1.48 1.86 -10.07
N VAL A 110 1.67 1.97 -11.39
CA VAL A 110 3.01 1.97 -12.01
C VAL A 110 3.78 3.23 -11.61
N PHE A 111 3.14 4.39 -11.71
CA PHE A 111 3.75 5.67 -11.31
C PHE A 111 4.06 5.69 -9.82
N HIS A 112 3.12 5.24 -8.97
CA HIS A 112 3.30 5.24 -7.52
C HIS A 112 4.48 4.36 -7.11
N ALA A 113 4.48 3.09 -7.53
CA ALA A 113 5.54 2.15 -7.19
C ALA A 113 6.91 2.60 -7.71
N LEU A 114 7.00 3.05 -8.97
CA LEU A 114 8.28 3.49 -9.53
C LEU A 114 8.75 4.82 -8.92
N ALA A 115 7.86 5.79 -8.67
CA ALA A 115 8.23 7.05 -8.02
C ALA A 115 8.77 6.83 -6.61
N LEU A 116 8.16 5.91 -5.84
CA LEU A 116 8.67 5.51 -4.54
C LEU A 116 10.04 4.83 -4.63
N ALA A 117 10.27 4.03 -5.66
CA ALA A 117 11.51 3.29 -5.86
C ALA A 117 12.68 4.17 -6.32
N LEU A 118 12.43 5.20 -7.14
CA LEU A 118 13.46 6.03 -7.80
C LEU A 118 14.67 6.42 -6.92
N PRO A 119 14.48 6.88 -5.65
CA PRO A 119 15.60 7.26 -4.78
C PRO A 119 16.55 6.12 -4.39
N HIS A 120 16.10 4.88 -4.53
CA HIS A 120 16.79 3.69 -4.05
C HIS A 120 17.42 2.85 -5.16
N LEU A 121 17.18 3.22 -6.42
CA LEU A 121 17.68 2.51 -7.59
C LEU A 121 19.13 2.88 -7.89
N THR A 122 19.83 1.98 -8.58
CA THR A 122 21.11 2.31 -9.20
C THR A 122 20.91 3.44 -10.22
N PRO A 123 21.94 4.27 -10.50
CA PRO A 123 21.81 5.36 -11.47
C PRO A 123 21.30 4.91 -12.85
N ALA A 124 21.72 3.72 -13.30
CA ALA A 124 21.31 3.15 -14.58
C ALA A 124 19.81 2.80 -14.60
N THR A 125 19.35 2.04 -13.60
CA THR A 125 17.93 1.64 -13.50
C THR A 125 17.04 2.85 -13.23
N ALA A 126 17.48 3.80 -12.39
CA ALA A 126 16.77 5.07 -12.16
C ALA A 126 16.60 5.88 -13.45
N ALA A 127 17.64 6.00 -14.28
CA ALA A 127 17.56 6.71 -15.55
C ALA A 127 16.56 6.06 -16.51
N LYS A 128 16.59 4.72 -16.64
CA LYS A 128 15.62 3.97 -17.44
C LYS A 128 14.18 4.18 -16.92
N ALA A 129 13.98 4.09 -15.60
CA ALA A 129 12.66 4.29 -14.98
C ALA A 129 12.11 5.70 -15.21
N LYS A 130 12.95 6.74 -15.08
CA LYS A 130 12.56 8.13 -15.36
C LYS A 130 12.15 8.33 -16.81
N ALA A 131 12.94 7.80 -17.75
CA ALA A 131 12.63 7.88 -19.19
C ALA A 131 11.33 7.13 -19.52
N PHE A 132 11.14 5.95 -18.93
CA PHE A 132 9.91 5.17 -19.07
C PHE A 132 8.68 5.94 -18.57
N LEU A 133 8.72 6.47 -17.33
CA LEU A 133 7.61 7.24 -16.77
C LEU A 133 7.30 8.50 -17.59
N ALA A 134 8.33 9.21 -18.06
CA ALA A 134 8.14 10.37 -18.94
C ALA A 134 7.42 9.99 -20.25
N ALA A 135 7.78 8.86 -20.86
CA ALA A 135 7.10 8.37 -22.06
C ALA A 135 5.66 7.92 -21.78
N GLN A 136 5.39 7.35 -20.59
CA GLN A 136 4.03 6.96 -20.19
C GLN A 136 3.09 8.16 -20.02
N LEU A 137 3.58 9.35 -19.64
CA LEU A 137 2.72 10.54 -19.54
C LEU A 137 1.97 10.86 -20.85
N ALA A 138 2.57 10.56 -22.00
CA ALA A 138 1.96 10.81 -23.30
C ALA A 138 0.91 9.76 -23.72
N THR A 139 0.94 8.56 -23.14
CA THR A 139 0.14 7.42 -23.64
C THR A 139 -0.81 6.83 -22.59
N ALA A 140 -0.41 6.84 -21.32
CA ALA A 140 -1.16 6.36 -20.18
C ALA A 140 -0.77 7.17 -18.93
N PRO A 141 -1.14 8.47 -18.87
CA PRO A 141 -0.84 9.29 -17.70
C PRO A 141 -1.52 8.71 -16.45
N PRO A 142 -0.92 8.85 -15.26
CA PRO A 142 -1.44 8.20 -14.05
C PRO A 142 -2.80 8.76 -13.60
N TRP A 143 -3.15 9.98 -14.01
CA TRP A 143 -4.46 10.59 -13.73
C TRP A 143 -5.56 10.22 -14.72
N ALA A 144 -5.26 9.39 -15.73
CA ALA A 144 -6.27 8.90 -16.68
C ALA A 144 -7.45 8.23 -15.94
N VAL A 145 -8.61 8.22 -16.59
CA VAL A 145 -9.79 7.46 -16.09
C VAL A 145 -9.63 5.98 -16.43
N ASP A 146 -9.19 5.70 -17.65
CA ASP A 146 -8.99 4.35 -18.16
C ASP A 146 -7.51 3.98 -18.07
N GLY A 147 -7.27 2.73 -17.66
CA GLY A 147 -5.94 2.14 -17.53
C GLY A 147 -5.51 1.40 -18.79
N TYR A 148 -4.69 0.38 -18.60
CA TYR A 148 -4.20 -0.49 -19.66
C TYR A 148 -5.26 -1.51 -20.08
N GLU A 149 -5.15 -2.02 -21.31
CA GLU A 149 -5.88 -3.21 -21.74
C GLU A 149 -5.44 -4.42 -20.92
N ASN A 150 -6.35 -5.05 -20.19
CA ASN A 150 -6.02 -6.13 -19.23
C ASN A 150 -5.31 -7.32 -19.89
N ALA A 151 -5.61 -7.58 -21.16
CA ALA A 151 -5.08 -8.71 -21.92
C ALA A 151 -3.83 -8.37 -22.77
N ALA A 152 -3.39 -7.11 -22.79
CA ALA A 152 -2.26 -6.68 -23.63
C ALA A 152 -0.91 -6.91 -22.93
N GLY A 153 0.11 -7.24 -23.71
CA GLY A 153 1.47 -7.42 -23.23
C GLY A 153 1.79 -8.84 -22.75
N ARG A 154 2.87 -8.95 -21.96
CA ARG A 154 3.41 -10.22 -21.47
C ARG A 154 2.69 -10.66 -20.18
N PRO A 155 2.37 -11.95 -20.00
CA PRO A 155 1.88 -12.46 -18.72
C PRO A 155 2.85 -12.17 -17.58
N ARG A 156 2.32 -11.79 -16.42
CA ARG A 156 3.11 -11.58 -15.19
C ARG A 156 3.21 -12.84 -14.35
N GLU A 157 2.23 -13.72 -14.50
CA GLU A 157 2.06 -14.94 -13.71
C GLU A 157 3.22 -15.92 -13.94
N SER A 158 3.52 -16.73 -12.92
CA SER A 158 4.44 -17.87 -13.03
C SER A 158 3.78 -19.11 -13.66
N TYR A 159 2.48 -19.06 -13.90
CA TYR A 159 1.65 -20.12 -14.43
C TYR A 159 0.84 -19.62 -15.63
N ASP A 160 0.40 -20.55 -16.48
CA ASP A 160 -0.42 -20.20 -17.64
C ASP A 160 -1.87 -19.93 -17.23
N VAL A 161 -2.36 -18.73 -17.56
CA VAL A 161 -3.78 -18.36 -17.40
C VAL A 161 -4.45 -18.39 -18.77
N PRO A 162 -5.38 -19.33 -19.02
CA PRO A 162 -6.13 -19.40 -20.28
C PRO A 162 -6.80 -18.06 -20.63
N ASP A 163 -6.77 -17.67 -21.90
CA ASP A 163 -7.33 -16.39 -22.34
C ASP A 163 -8.84 -16.26 -22.08
N ALA A 164 -9.56 -17.37 -21.97
CA ALA A 164 -10.98 -17.40 -21.61
C ALA A 164 -11.24 -16.97 -20.17
N LEU A 165 -10.26 -17.13 -19.27
CA LEU A 165 -10.36 -16.73 -17.86
C LEU A 165 -9.84 -15.31 -17.62
N ARG A 166 -9.10 -14.72 -18.56
CA ARG A 166 -8.53 -13.37 -18.38
C ARG A 166 -9.61 -12.30 -18.46
N ILE A 167 -9.52 -11.31 -17.55
CA ILE A 167 -10.34 -10.10 -17.59
C ILE A 167 -10.18 -9.41 -18.94
N LYS A 168 -11.32 -8.98 -19.50
CA LYS A 168 -11.40 -8.23 -20.75
C LYS A 168 -11.60 -6.74 -20.48
N GLY A 169 -11.33 -5.93 -21.50
CA GLY A 169 -11.41 -4.48 -21.43
C GLY A 169 -10.25 -3.86 -20.65
N ARG A 170 -10.45 -2.63 -20.20
CA ARG A 170 -9.42 -1.79 -19.58
C ARG A 170 -9.54 -1.75 -18.07
N GLY A 171 -8.41 -1.60 -17.39
CA GLY A 171 -8.41 -1.15 -15.99
C GLY A 171 -9.07 0.23 -15.85
N ARG A 172 -9.48 0.61 -14.65
CA ARG A 172 -10.04 1.93 -14.37
C ARG A 172 -9.49 2.47 -13.06
N ALA A 173 -9.33 3.79 -12.98
CA ALA A 173 -8.93 4.44 -11.74
C ALA A 173 -9.97 4.18 -10.65
N ALA A 174 -9.54 3.70 -9.48
CA ALA A 174 -10.41 3.51 -8.32
C ALA A 174 -10.72 4.83 -7.58
N GLY A 175 -9.89 5.86 -7.76
CA GLY A 175 -10.00 7.15 -7.10
C GLY A 175 -9.06 8.18 -7.72
N ALA A 176 -8.52 9.08 -6.89
CA ALA A 176 -7.57 10.10 -7.32
C ALA A 176 -6.07 9.79 -7.04
N LEU A 177 -5.73 8.55 -6.67
CA LEU A 177 -4.35 8.14 -6.37
C LEU A 177 -3.36 8.53 -7.48
N GLY A 178 -3.77 8.44 -8.74
CA GLY A 178 -2.95 8.81 -9.88
C GLY A 178 -2.39 10.23 -9.88
N VAL A 179 -3.12 11.19 -9.31
CA VAL A 179 -2.62 12.58 -9.18
C VAL A 179 -1.55 12.68 -8.10
N TYR A 180 -1.68 11.91 -7.02
CA TYR A 180 -0.64 11.79 -6.00
C TYR A 180 0.61 11.10 -6.56
N ALA A 181 0.44 9.97 -7.25
CA ALA A 181 1.52 9.25 -7.92
C ALA A 181 2.30 10.13 -8.90
N PHE A 182 1.61 11.01 -9.65
CA PHE A 182 2.27 12.00 -10.49
C PHE A 182 3.06 13.03 -9.68
N SER A 183 2.50 13.54 -8.57
CA SER A 183 3.22 14.45 -7.68
C SER A 183 4.49 13.81 -7.10
N GLU A 184 4.45 12.53 -6.77
CA GLU A 184 5.63 11.79 -6.30
C GLU A 184 6.67 11.64 -7.40
N TYR A 185 6.24 11.28 -8.62
CA TYR A 185 7.11 11.22 -9.78
C TYR A 185 7.81 12.57 -10.04
N VAL A 186 7.05 13.67 -10.06
CA VAL A 186 7.60 15.02 -10.27
C VAL A 186 8.68 15.33 -9.23
N HIS A 187 8.45 14.99 -7.96
CA HIS A 187 9.43 15.20 -6.91
C HIS A 187 10.67 14.30 -7.08
N ALA A 188 10.50 12.99 -7.19
CA ALA A 188 11.59 12.02 -7.23
C ALA A 188 12.42 12.10 -8.54
N ALA A 189 11.77 12.45 -9.66
CA ALA A 189 12.42 12.61 -10.95
C ALA A 189 12.91 14.05 -11.22
N GLN A 190 12.56 15.02 -10.37
CA GLN A 190 12.80 16.46 -10.59
C GLN A 190 12.19 16.95 -11.92
N ALA A 191 10.98 16.49 -12.22
CA ALA A 191 10.30 16.71 -13.50
C ALA A 191 9.32 17.90 -13.46
N ASP A 192 9.77 19.05 -12.98
CA ASP A 192 8.92 20.26 -12.83
C ASP A 192 8.27 20.73 -14.13
N ASP A 193 8.93 20.53 -15.27
CA ASP A 193 8.41 20.89 -16.58
C ASP A 193 7.15 20.09 -16.94
N ALA A 194 7.06 18.84 -16.49
CA ALA A 194 5.89 17.99 -16.71
C ALA A 194 4.65 18.53 -16.00
N VAL A 195 4.81 19.21 -14.85
CA VAL A 195 3.70 19.88 -14.17
C VAL A 195 3.09 20.91 -15.09
N ARG A 196 3.91 21.81 -15.67
CA ARG A 196 3.43 22.88 -16.54
C ARG A 196 2.77 22.33 -17.80
N ALA A 197 3.33 21.26 -18.37
CA ALA A 197 2.79 20.61 -19.56
C ALA A 197 1.39 20.01 -19.33
N HIS A 198 1.14 19.39 -18.17
CA HIS A 198 -0.09 18.64 -17.91
C HIS A 198 -1.05 19.29 -16.91
N TRP A 199 -0.74 20.50 -16.43
CA TRP A 199 -1.52 21.15 -15.36
C TRP A 199 -3.01 21.30 -15.71
N ALA A 200 -3.32 21.64 -16.95
CA ALA A 200 -4.70 21.80 -17.40
C ALA A 200 -5.51 20.50 -17.28
N GLU A 201 -4.94 19.37 -17.71
CA GLU A 201 -5.57 18.06 -17.66
C GLU A 201 -5.79 17.59 -16.21
N ILE A 202 -4.78 17.79 -15.35
CA ILE A 202 -4.85 17.42 -13.94
C ILE A 202 -5.97 18.19 -13.23
N ARG A 203 -6.08 19.50 -13.46
CA ARG A 203 -7.18 20.32 -12.92
C ARG A 203 -8.54 19.80 -13.40
N ALA A 204 -8.68 19.52 -14.69
CA ALA A 204 -9.92 19.00 -15.26
C ALA A 204 -10.30 17.64 -14.61
N ARG A 205 -9.34 16.74 -14.44
CA ARG A 205 -9.54 15.43 -13.81
C ARG A 205 -9.98 15.52 -12.35
N MET A 206 -9.47 16.51 -11.62
CA MET A 206 -9.74 16.68 -10.19
C MET A 206 -10.97 17.52 -9.89
N ARG A 207 -11.47 18.29 -10.86
CA ARG A 207 -12.63 19.17 -10.70
C ARG A 207 -13.86 18.46 -10.08
N PRO A 208 -14.27 17.25 -10.51
CA PRO A 208 -15.39 16.56 -9.87
C PRO A 208 -15.18 16.28 -8.38
N LEU A 209 -13.95 16.01 -7.93
CA LEU A 209 -13.64 15.77 -6.52
C LEU A 209 -13.62 17.05 -5.69
N LEU A 210 -13.24 18.18 -6.29
CA LEU A 210 -13.29 19.52 -5.66
C LEU A 210 -14.72 20.04 -5.54
N ASP A 211 -15.57 19.74 -6.52
CA ASP A 211 -16.95 20.26 -6.58
C ASP A 211 -17.95 19.34 -5.86
N ALA A 212 -17.63 18.06 -5.66
CA ALA A 212 -18.55 17.08 -5.06
C ALA A 212 -18.98 17.46 -3.64
N ASP A 213 -20.21 17.08 -3.26
CA ASP A 213 -20.59 16.94 -1.86
C ASP A 213 -20.06 15.58 -1.36
N TYR A 214 -18.87 15.56 -0.76
CA TYR A 214 -18.17 14.32 -0.40
C TYR A 214 -18.82 13.66 0.82
N ARG A 215 -19.85 12.85 0.60
CA ARG A 215 -20.56 12.12 1.66
C ARG A 215 -19.89 10.78 1.93
N PHE A 216 -19.39 10.61 3.15
CA PHE A 216 -18.84 9.34 3.64
C PHE A 216 -19.25 9.16 5.11
N ASP A 217 -19.98 8.06 5.40
CA ASP A 217 -20.39 7.75 6.77
C ASP A 217 -19.29 6.95 7.48
N VAL A 218 -18.54 7.61 8.35
CA VAL A 218 -17.45 6.99 9.13
C VAL A 218 -17.93 5.92 10.10
N THR A 219 -19.22 5.90 10.47
CA THR A 219 -19.80 4.94 11.42
C THR A 219 -20.31 3.66 10.76
N LYS A 220 -20.52 3.70 9.43
CA LYS A 220 -20.99 2.55 8.66
C LYS A 220 -20.00 1.39 8.71
N ARG A 221 -20.46 0.24 9.22
CA ARG A 221 -19.63 -0.96 9.45
C ARG A 221 -19.44 -1.84 8.22
N ASN A 222 -20.20 -1.60 7.15
CA ASN A 222 -20.09 -2.37 5.92
C ASN A 222 -20.07 -1.40 4.74
N GLN A 223 -18.90 -0.83 4.48
CA GLN A 223 -18.69 -0.02 3.29
C GLN A 223 -18.70 -0.96 2.08
N ALA A 224 -19.79 -0.93 1.33
CA ALA A 224 -19.86 -1.62 0.04
C ALA A 224 -18.99 -0.88 -0.98
N LYS A 225 -18.68 -1.51 -2.11
CA LYS A 225 -18.04 -0.85 -3.27
C LYS A 225 -16.71 -0.16 -2.94
N ASP A 226 -16.00 -0.66 -1.94
CA ASP A 226 -14.65 -0.24 -1.62
C ASP A 226 -14.51 1.26 -1.28
N GLU A 227 -15.57 1.86 -0.72
CA GLU A 227 -15.62 3.30 -0.40
C GLU A 227 -14.43 3.73 0.49
N ALA A 228 -13.99 2.88 1.43
CA ALA A 228 -12.85 3.18 2.30
C ALA A 228 -11.49 3.15 1.56
N GLN A 229 -11.33 2.29 0.55
CA GLN A 229 -10.15 2.32 -0.32
C GLN A 229 -10.15 3.61 -1.15
N ARG A 230 -11.29 3.94 -1.75
CA ARG A 230 -11.43 5.18 -2.52
C ARG A 230 -11.13 6.42 -1.67
N LEU A 231 -11.53 6.43 -0.39
CA LEU A 231 -11.22 7.52 0.54
C LEU A 231 -9.71 7.76 0.68
N ASN A 232 -8.88 6.70 0.74
CA ASN A 232 -7.42 6.85 0.75
C ASN A 232 -6.89 7.47 -0.54
N GLY A 233 -7.31 6.93 -1.70
CA GLY A 233 -6.87 7.41 -3.00
C GLY A 233 -7.29 8.86 -3.26
N ASP A 234 -8.51 9.25 -2.85
CA ASP A 234 -9.02 10.62 -2.97
C ASP A 234 -8.28 11.58 -2.04
N ALA A 235 -8.03 11.19 -0.77
CA ALA A 235 -7.25 11.97 0.17
C ALA A 235 -5.81 12.21 -0.34
N ALA A 236 -5.14 11.15 -0.80
CA ALA A 236 -3.80 11.23 -1.38
C ALA A 236 -3.81 12.13 -2.63
N GLY A 237 -4.78 11.93 -3.53
CA GLY A 237 -4.91 12.73 -4.75
C GLY A 237 -5.07 14.23 -4.50
N LEU A 238 -5.81 14.62 -3.46
CA LEU A 238 -5.95 16.03 -3.05
C LEU A 238 -4.65 16.62 -2.49
N VAL A 239 -3.89 15.83 -1.71
CA VAL A 239 -2.54 16.22 -1.26
C VAL A 239 -1.62 16.41 -2.48
N GLY A 240 -1.65 15.47 -3.43
CA GLY A 240 -0.91 15.56 -4.68
C GLY A 240 -1.28 16.80 -5.50
N LEU A 241 -2.58 17.09 -5.63
CA LEU A 241 -3.08 18.27 -6.34
C LEU A 241 -2.58 19.57 -5.71
N ALA A 242 -2.59 19.70 -4.38
CA ALA A 242 -2.08 20.87 -3.70
C ALA A 242 -0.57 21.08 -3.95
N ARG A 243 0.22 19.99 -3.92
CA ARG A 243 1.66 20.03 -4.25
C ARG A 243 1.91 20.46 -5.69
N LEU A 244 1.14 19.93 -6.63
CA LEU A 244 1.25 20.26 -8.05
C LEU A 244 0.80 21.71 -8.33
N ALA A 245 -0.28 22.17 -7.70
CA ALA A 245 -0.74 23.56 -7.81
C ALA A 245 0.33 24.55 -7.36
N ARG A 246 1.01 24.27 -6.24
CA ARG A 246 2.13 25.07 -5.75
C ARG A 246 3.26 25.14 -6.78
N ARG A 247 3.67 24.01 -7.34
CA ARG A 247 4.72 23.94 -8.38
C ARG A 247 4.31 24.64 -9.68
N ALA A 248 3.02 24.64 -10.01
CA ALA A 248 2.47 25.34 -11.16
C ALA A 248 2.31 26.86 -10.93
N GLY A 249 2.50 27.37 -9.71
CA GLY A 249 2.22 28.76 -9.35
C GLY A 249 0.72 29.10 -9.26
N ASP A 250 -0.16 28.10 -9.14
CA ASP A 250 -1.62 28.25 -9.10
C ASP A 250 -2.12 28.31 -7.65
N ALA A 251 -1.86 29.43 -6.98
CA ALA A 251 -2.18 29.61 -5.56
C ALA A 251 -3.69 29.50 -5.25
N ALA A 252 -4.57 29.74 -6.23
CA ALA A 252 -6.01 29.57 -6.07
C ALA A 252 -6.37 28.09 -5.94
N HIS A 253 -5.90 27.26 -6.87
CA HIS A 253 -6.13 25.81 -6.81
C HIS A 253 -5.42 25.16 -5.62
N GLU A 254 -4.24 25.66 -5.20
CA GLU A 254 -3.58 25.16 -3.98
C GLU A 254 -4.49 25.34 -2.75
N ARG A 255 -5.09 26.53 -2.57
CA ARG A 255 -6.00 26.79 -1.45
C ARG A 255 -7.27 25.94 -1.51
N GLU A 256 -7.85 25.80 -2.70
CA GLU A 256 -9.04 24.97 -2.93
C GLU A 256 -8.76 23.49 -2.61
N ALA A 257 -7.65 22.96 -3.13
CA ALA A 257 -7.21 21.60 -2.88
C ALA A 257 -6.90 21.35 -1.39
N LEU A 258 -6.24 22.29 -0.70
CA LEU A 258 -5.97 22.20 0.74
C LEU A 258 -7.25 22.15 1.57
N ALA A 259 -8.22 23.04 1.28
CA ALA A 259 -9.49 23.08 1.99
C ALA A 259 -10.26 21.76 1.83
N ARG A 260 -10.26 21.21 0.60
CA ARG A 260 -10.88 19.91 0.33
C ARG A 260 -10.10 18.74 0.94
N ALA A 261 -8.76 18.76 0.87
CA ALA A 261 -7.90 17.76 1.49
C ALA A 261 -8.18 17.66 3.00
N ARG A 262 -8.30 18.80 3.70
CA ARG A 262 -8.65 18.83 5.14
C ARG A 262 -9.93 18.03 5.44
N GLN A 263 -10.99 18.26 4.68
CA GLN A 263 -12.28 17.57 4.86
C GLN A 263 -12.15 16.05 4.65
N VAL A 264 -11.51 15.63 3.56
CA VAL A 264 -11.37 14.20 3.22
C VAL A 264 -10.42 13.48 4.18
N LEU A 265 -9.33 14.13 4.59
CA LEU A 265 -8.40 13.62 5.60
C LEU A 265 -9.06 13.50 6.97
N GLU A 266 -9.92 14.45 7.35
CA GLU A 266 -10.68 14.39 8.60
C GLU A 266 -11.63 13.19 8.62
N LEU A 267 -12.38 12.96 7.53
CA LEU A 267 -13.20 11.76 7.37
C LEU A 267 -12.35 10.49 7.51
N ARG A 268 -11.15 10.49 6.89
CA ARG A 268 -10.27 9.34 6.96
C ARG A 268 -9.74 9.08 8.36
N VAL A 269 -9.26 10.09 9.07
CA VAL A 269 -8.83 9.96 10.47
C VAL A 269 -9.99 9.47 11.34
N ASN A 270 -11.17 10.07 11.18
CA ASN A 270 -12.34 9.73 11.99
C ASN A 270 -12.85 8.31 11.72
N LEU A 271 -12.71 7.76 10.50
CA LEU A 271 -13.00 6.35 10.24
C LEU A 271 -12.22 5.41 11.17
N ASP A 272 -10.93 5.65 11.41
CA ASP A 272 -10.16 4.87 12.38
C ASP A 272 -10.48 5.25 13.84
N ARG A 273 -10.99 6.44 14.12
CA ARG A 273 -11.35 6.78 15.51
C ARG A 273 -12.65 6.13 15.95
N VAL A 274 -13.69 6.18 15.12
CA VAL A 274 -15.04 5.77 15.56
C VAL A 274 -15.45 4.36 15.14
N ASN A 275 -14.73 3.74 14.21
CA ASN A 275 -15.14 2.47 13.63
C ASN A 275 -14.08 1.40 13.85
N PRO A 276 -14.28 0.44 14.77
CA PRO A 276 -13.27 -0.56 15.11
C PRO A 276 -13.11 -1.65 14.04
N ARG A 277 -14.08 -1.79 13.12
CA ARG A 277 -14.11 -2.88 12.15
C ARG A 277 -13.25 -2.58 10.93
N ILE A 278 -12.07 -3.17 10.81
CA ILE A 278 -11.17 -2.91 9.67
C ILE A 278 -11.32 -3.90 8.50
N LEU A 279 -12.07 -4.99 8.71
CA LEU A 279 -12.39 -5.96 7.65
C LEU A 279 -13.73 -5.64 7.00
N GLU A 280 -13.67 -5.41 5.70
CA GLU A 280 -14.79 -4.96 4.88
C GLU A 280 -15.02 -5.95 3.74
N LYS A 281 -16.30 -6.12 3.38
CA LYS A 281 -16.65 -6.85 2.16
C LYS A 281 -16.15 -6.04 0.95
N THR A 282 -15.70 -6.73 -0.09
CA THR A 282 -15.26 -6.11 -1.33
C THR A 282 -15.94 -6.72 -2.53
N GLU A 283 -16.00 -5.94 -3.61
CA GLU A 283 -16.52 -6.36 -4.91
C GLU A 283 -15.40 -6.70 -5.90
N SER A 284 -14.13 -6.71 -5.46
CA SER A 284 -12.97 -6.97 -6.31
C SER A 284 -12.95 -8.36 -6.95
N THR A 285 -13.49 -9.36 -6.26
CA THR A 285 -13.53 -10.76 -6.75
C THR A 285 -14.68 -10.97 -7.74
N THR A 286 -14.45 -11.77 -8.79
CA THR A 286 -15.49 -12.03 -9.81
C THR A 286 -16.68 -12.85 -9.35
N ALA A 287 -16.56 -13.69 -8.32
CA ALA A 287 -17.69 -14.47 -7.80
C ALA A 287 -18.38 -13.82 -6.59
N HIS A 288 -17.83 -12.74 -6.04
CA HIS A 288 -18.31 -12.06 -4.83
C HIS A 288 -18.46 -12.96 -3.58
N LEU A 289 -17.86 -14.15 -3.60
CA LEU A 289 -17.80 -15.09 -2.48
C LEU A 289 -16.58 -14.77 -1.62
N HIS A 290 -16.71 -14.86 -0.30
CA HIS A 290 -15.60 -14.74 0.65
C HIS A 290 -14.67 -13.51 0.46
N ALA A 291 -15.21 -12.46 -0.15
CA ALA A 291 -14.47 -11.29 -0.58
C ALA A 291 -14.33 -10.32 0.59
N PHE A 292 -13.27 -10.48 1.37
CA PHE A 292 -12.92 -9.57 2.47
C PHE A 292 -11.55 -8.95 2.23
N LYS A 293 -11.43 -7.68 2.61
CA LYS A 293 -10.18 -6.94 2.53
C LYS A 293 -9.99 -5.95 3.66
N LEU A 294 -8.75 -5.49 3.80
CA LEU A 294 -8.36 -4.35 4.62
C LEU A 294 -8.54 -3.04 3.83
N ALA A 295 -9.77 -2.77 3.35
CA ALA A 295 -10.04 -1.69 2.38
C ALA A 295 -9.47 -0.34 2.84
N ARG A 296 -9.56 -0.07 4.14
CA ARG A 296 -9.05 1.14 4.81
C ARG A 296 -7.56 1.38 4.69
N TYR A 297 -6.80 0.38 4.28
CA TYR A 297 -5.35 0.45 4.13
C TYR A 297 -4.89 0.04 2.73
N VAL A 298 -5.83 -0.16 1.78
CA VAL A 298 -5.51 -0.24 0.35
C VAL A 298 -5.29 1.18 -0.17
N ASP A 299 -4.34 1.37 -1.09
CA ASP A 299 -3.94 2.67 -1.64
C ASP A 299 -3.49 3.69 -0.58
N LEU A 300 -3.04 3.21 0.58
CA LEU A 300 -2.46 4.05 1.62
C LEU A 300 -1.19 4.74 1.11
N ALA A 301 -1.21 6.07 1.10
CA ALA A 301 -0.08 6.94 0.79
C ALA A 301 0.52 7.52 2.08
N GLU A 302 1.78 7.96 2.02
CA GLU A 302 2.54 8.41 3.18
C GLU A 302 1.88 9.55 3.98
N PRO A 303 1.40 10.65 3.38
CA PRO A 303 0.75 11.73 4.14
C PRO A 303 -0.52 11.27 4.86
N VAL A 304 -1.24 10.28 4.30
CA VAL A 304 -2.41 9.70 4.93
C VAL A 304 -1.99 8.81 6.10
N GLY A 305 -0.98 7.96 5.91
CA GLY A 305 -0.42 7.11 6.96
C GLY A 305 0.10 7.90 8.15
N GLU A 306 0.82 9.00 7.88
CA GLU A 306 1.34 9.91 8.91
C GLU A 306 0.23 10.57 9.74
N LEU A 307 -0.85 11.00 9.10
CA LEU A 307 -2.02 11.54 9.80
C LEU A 307 -2.74 10.46 10.62
N LEU A 308 -2.84 9.23 10.12
CA LEU A 308 -3.40 8.12 10.89
C LEU A 308 -2.54 7.83 12.13
N ARG A 309 -1.21 7.85 11.99
CA ARG A 309 -0.25 7.67 13.09
C ARG A 309 -0.43 8.73 14.17
N THR A 310 -0.51 10.00 13.77
CA THR A 310 -0.47 11.14 14.70
C THR A 310 -1.83 11.59 15.22
N ARG A 311 -2.94 11.25 14.55
CA ARG A 311 -4.29 11.80 14.86
C ARG A 311 -5.33 10.76 15.28
N THR A 312 -4.98 9.47 15.35
CA THR A 312 -5.92 8.41 15.78
C THR A 312 -5.71 7.94 17.22
N ASP A 313 -4.90 8.63 18.02
CA ASP A 313 -4.54 8.24 19.40
C ASP A 313 -3.99 6.80 19.46
N GLY A 314 -3.25 6.40 18.43
CA GLY A 314 -2.69 5.05 18.28
C GLY A 314 -3.68 3.96 17.89
N LEU A 315 -4.98 4.26 17.71
CA LEU A 315 -5.99 3.26 17.37
C LEU A 315 -5.71 2.56 16.03
N ALA A 316 -5.34 3.31 14.99
CA ALA A 316 -5.04 2.72 13.69
C ALA A 316 -3.85 1.74 13.76
N ALA A 317 -2.77 2.16 14.43
CA ALA A 317 -1.59 1.33 14.64
C ALA A 317 -1.90 0.07 15.47
N ALA A 318 -2.67 0.21 16.55
CA ALA A 318 -3.07 -0.93 17.40
C ALA A 318 -3.85 -1.99 16.61
N ARG A 319 -4.79 -1.57 15.75
CA ARG A 319 -5.59 -2.50 14.93
C ARG A 319 -4.76 -3.22 13.88
N LEU A 320 -3.90 -2.49 13.15
CA LEU A 320 -2.97 -3.10 12.19
C LEU A 320 -2.04 -4.11 12.87
N LYS A 321 -1.46 -3.74 14.01
CA LYS A 321 -0.62 -4.63 14.83
C LYS A 321 -1.36 -5.90 15.24
N ALA A 322 -2.62 -5.79 15.64
CA ALA A 322 -3.43 -6.96 16.00
C ALA A 322 -3.69 -7.89 14.80
N VAL A 323 -3.96 -7.35 13.61
CA VAL A 323 -4.10 -8.19 12.40
C VAL A 323 -2.80 -8.90 12.10
N ARG A 324 -1.67 -8.20 12.11
CA ARG A 324 -0.35 -8.79 11.83
C ARG A 324 0.00 -9.88 12.84
N ALA A 325 -0.33 -9.67 14.11
CA ALA A 325 -0.14 -10.68 15.15
C ALA A 325 -1.04 -11.91 14.97
N ALA A 326 -2.28 -11.71 14.50
CA ALA A 326 -3.21 -12.80 14.20
C ALA A 326 -2.88 -13.55 12.90
N CYS A 327 -2.13 -12.94 11.99
CA CYS A 327 -1.81 -13.46 10.65
C CYS A 327 -0.28 -13.62 10.48
N PRO A 328 0.35 -14.62 11.11
CA PRO A 328 1.79 -14.85 10.96
C PRO A 328 2.12 -15.15 9.49
N GLY A 329 3.12 -14.48 8.92
CA GLY A 329 3.44 -14.60 7.49
C GLY A 329 2.62 -13.67 6.59
N TRP A 330 1.97 -12.63 7.15
CA TRP A 330 1.22 -11.63 6.39
C TRP A 330 1.97 -10.96 5.23
N TRP A 331 3.31 -11.04 5.21
CA TRP A 331 4.19 -10.47 4.18
C TRP A 331 4.57 -11.46 3.07
N ILE A 332 4.23 -12.74 3.21
CA ILE A 332 4.64 -13.80 2.28
C ILE A 332 3.70 -13.83 1.08
N ALA A 333 4.25 -13.76 -0.13
CA ALA A 333 3.50 -14.01 -1.35
C ALA A 333 3.08 -15.49 -1.44
N PHE A 334 1.86 -15.74 -1.94
CA PHE A 334 1.26 -17.08 -1.99
C PHE A 334 1.09 -17.78 -0.63
N GLY A 335 1.16 -17.02 0.48
CA GLY A 335 0.85 -17.54 1.80
C GLY A 335 -0.62 -17.97 1.92
N ASP A 336 -0.91 -18.75 2.96
CA ASP A 336 -2.26 -19.21 3.28
C ASP A 336 -3.26 -18.04 3.37
N ARG A 337 -4.53 -18.36 3.13
CA ARG A 337 -5.61 -17.38 3.29
C ARG A 337 -5.82 -17.09 4.78
N PHE A 338 -5.55 -15.86 5.19
CA PHE A 338 -5.79 -15.45 6.58
C PHE A 338 -7.23 -14.98 6.86
N ILE A 339 -7.94 -14.50 5.83
CA ILE A 339 -9.25 -13.86 5.99
C ILE A 339 -10.23 -14.30 4.91
N GLY A 340 -11.38 -14.85 5.29
CA GLY A 340 -12.43 -15.24 4.33
C GLY A 340 -12.43 -16.73 3.97
N GLY A 341 -12.00 -17.63 4.86
CA GLY A 341 -12.30 -19.06 4.69
C GLY A 341 -11.71 -19.72 3.43
N GLU A 342 -12.58 -20.30 2.59
CA GLU A 342 -12.34 -21.37 1.59
C GLU A 342 -11.41 -21.04 0.40
N ASN A 343 -10.82 -19.84 0.38
CA ASN A 343 -9.79 -19.51 -0.60
C ASN A 343 -8.43 -20.05 -0.14
N TYR A 344 -7.57 -20.46 -1.07
CA TYR A 344 -6.28 -21.06 -0.71
C TYR A 344 -5.17 -20.04 -0.46
N THR A 345 -5.35 -18.77 -0.85
CA THR A 345 -4.31 -17.75 -0.66
C THR A 345 -4.89 -16.34 -0.44
N SER A 346 -4.13 -15.54 0.31
CA SER A 346 -4.44 -14.13 0.55
C SER A 346 -4.25 -13.32 -0.74
N PRO A 347 -5.11 -12.33 -1.03
CA PRO A 347 -4.99 -11.53 -2.24
C PRO A 347 -3.80 -10.56 -2.10
N PRO A 348 -3.08 -10.20 -3.19
CA PRO A 348 -1.93 -9.30 -3.14
C PRO A 348 -2.15 -7.98 -2.38
N HIS A 349 -3.35 -7.40 -2.44
CA HIS A 349 -3.66 -6.18 -1.70
C HIS A 349 -3.59 -6.37 -0.17
N PHE A 350 -3.77 -7.59 0.35
CA PHE A 350 -3.74 -7.86 1.79
C PHE A 350 -2.34 -7.69 2.37
N ALA A 351 -1.36 -8.37 1.78
CA ALA A 351 0.04 -8.24 2.17
C ALA A 351 0.52 -6.78 1.99
N ARG A 352 0.16 -6.15 0.87
CA ARG A 352 0.48 -4.74 0.61
C ARG A 352 -0.09 -3.80 1.68
N SER A 353 -1.36 -3.95 2.04
CA SER A 353 -2.01 -3.12 3.07
C SER A 353 -1.35 -3.25 4.44
N LEU A 354 -0.98 -4.47 4.84
CA LEU A 354 -0.29 -4.69 6.12
C LEU A 354 1.14 -4.18 6.11
N PHE A 355 1.85 -4.31 4.99
CA PHE A 355 3.21 -3.77 4.85
C PHE A 355 3.21 -2.25 4.89
N ALA A 356 2.35 -1.62 4.09
CA ALA A 356 2.20 -0.16 4.08
C ALA A 356 1.71 0.36 5.44
N GLY A 357 0.77 -0.32 6.09
CA GLY A 357 0.32 0.01 7.44
C GLY A 357 1.44 -0.07 8.48
N ALA A 358 2.24 -1.14 8.45
CA ALA A 358 3.40 -1.30 9.32
C ALA A 358 4.43 -0.17 9.12
N ALA A 359 4.71 0.20 7.87
CA ALA A 359 5.69 1.23 7.55
C ALA A 359 5.19 2.66 7.83
N LEU A 360 3.95 2.99 7.48
CA LEU A 360 3.44 4.36 7.44
C LEU A 360 2.58 4.74 8.64
N VAL A 361 1.93 3.77 9.29
CA VAL A 361 1.01 4.02 10.42
C VAL A 361 1.64 3.57 11.74
N GLU A 362 2.19 2.37 11.76
CA GLU A 362 2.84 1.84 12.96
C GLU A 362 4.27 2.36 13.15
N ASP A 363 4.86 2.96 12.10
CA ASP A 363 6.26 3.41 12.05
C ASP A 363 7.22 2.31 12.52
N LEU A 364 7.00 1.09 12.02
CA LEU A 364 7.79 -0.07 12.37
C LEU A 364 9.24 0.13 11.97
N GLU A 365 10.17 -0.30 12.83
CA GLU A 365 11.60 -0.10 12.61
C GLU A 365 12.09 -0.74 11.31
N GLY A 366 13.01 -0.06 10.63
CA GLY A 366 13.61 -0.50 9.37
C GLY A 366 14.07 -1.96 9.35
N PRO A 367 14.84 -2.44 10.36
CA PRO A 367 15.28 -3.85 10.40
C PRO A 367 14.12 -4.87 10.35
N ALA A 368 13.02 -4.58 11.03
CA ALA A 368 11.85 -5.46 11.03
C ALA A 368 11.14 -5.47 9.66
N LEU A 369 11.06 -4.31 8.99
CA LEU A 369 10.49 -4.23 7.64
C LEU A 369 11.40 -4.86 6.59
N LEU A 370 12.72 -4.66 6.66
CA LEU A 370 13.68 -5.30 5.74
C LEU A 370 13.61 -6.83 5.83
N ALA A 371 13.50 -7.38 7.04
CA ALA A 371 13.33 -8.82 7.26
C ALA A 371 12.00 -9.36 6.70
N ALA A 372 10.97 -8.52 6.60
CA ALA A 372 9.69 -8.86 6.00
C ALA A 372 9.66 -8.74 4.46
N VAL A 373 10.74 -8.23 3.82
CA VAL A 373 10.86 -8.20 2.35
C VAL A 373 11.31 -9.57 1.83
N ASP A 374 10.32 -10.38 1.42
CA ASP A 374 10.50 -11.75 0.96
C ASP A 374 10.56 -11.87 -0.58
N VAL A 375 9.56 -12.50 -1.22
CA VAL A 375 9.48 -12.76 -2.66
C VAL A 375 8.27 -12.05 -3.30
N PRO A 376 8.33 -11.68 -4.58
CA PRO A 376 7.20 -11.07 -5.29
C PRO A 376 6.10 -12.09 -5.63
N TRP A 377 4.87 -11.61 -5.83
CA TRP A 377 3.75 -12.40 -6.34
C TRP A 377 3.88 -12.74 -7.82
N CYS A 378 4.51 -11.88 -8.61
CA CYS A 378 4.58 -12.03 -10.04
C CYS A 378 5.78 -11.26 -10.63
N ARG A 379 6.03 -11.44 -11.92
CA ARG A 379 7.02 -10.64 -12.65
C ARG A 379 6.59 -9.18 -12.69
N GLY A 380 7.52 -8.28 -12.37
CA GLY A 380 7.24 -6.85 -12.27
C GLY A 380 6.12 -6.47 -11.28
N ASP A 381 5.91 -7.27 -10.23
CA ASP A 381 5.01 -6.99 -9.10
C ASP A 381 5.25 -5.58 -8.51
N LEU A 382 4.25 -4.71 -8.63
CA LEU A 382 4.33 -3.33 -8.17
C LEU A 382 4.23 -3.21 -6.64
N HIS A 383 3.50 -4.10 -5.98
CA HIS A 383 3.41 -4.10 -4.52
C HIS A 383 4.72 -4.54 -3.87
N PHE A 384 5.45 -5.46 -4.49
CA PHE A 384 6.79 -5.84 -4.04
C PHE A 384 7.79 -4.67 -4.16
N ILE A 385 7.72 -3.90 -5.25
CA ILE A 385 8.50 -2.67 -5.44
C ILE A 385 8.19 -1.67 -4.31
N GLU A 386 6.90 -1.43 -4.03
CA GLU A 386 6.46 -0.56 -2.94
C GLU A 386 7.00 -1.04 -1.58
N ALA A 387 6.87 -2.33 -1.26
CA ALA A 387 7.35 -2.90 0.00
C ALA A 387 8.86 -2.72 0.19
N CYS A 388 9.64 -2.97 -0.86
CA CYS A 388 11.09 -2.74 -0.83
C CYS A 388 11.40 -1.25 -0.58
N ALA A 389 10.77 -0.34 -1.32
CA ALA A 389 11.00 1.10 -1.18
C ALA A 389 10.64 1.61 0.23
N LEU A 390 9.50 1.17 0.77
CA LEU A 390 9.06 1.50 2.13
C LEU A 390 10.03 0.97 3.20
N ALA A 391 10.52 -0.26 3.06
CA ALA A 391 11.48 -0.84 3.99
C ALA A 391 12.82 -0.08 3.98
N LEU A 392 13.32 0.26 2.79
CA LEU A 392 14.56 1.04 2.64
C LEU A 392 14.42 2.46 3.21
N ARG A 393 13.25 3.10 3.01
CA ARG A 393 12.95 4.41 3.61
C ARG A 393 12.92 4.33 5.13
N ALA A 394 12.25 3.34 5.70
CA ALA A 394 12.20 3.12 7.14
C ALA A 394 13.61 2.87 7.73
N ALA A 395 14.46 2.11 7.04
CA ALA A 395 15.85 1.88 7.45
C ALA A 395 16.72 3.15 7.40
N ALA A 396 16.42 4.08 6.51
CA ALA A 396 17.13 5.35 6.39
C ALA A 396 16.77 6.36 7.49
N LYS A 397 15.58 6.26 8.09
CA LYS A 397 15.19 7.02 9.29
C LYS A 397 16.04 6.56 10.48
N ARG A 398 17.27 7.06 10.60
CA ARG A 398 18.22 6.59 11.64
C ARG A 398 17.65 6.76 13.07
N PRO A 399 17.91 5.82 14.01
CA PRO A 399 17.45 5.87 15.41
C PRO A 399 18.02 6.97 16.32
N GLY A 400 18.53 8.08 15.76
CA GLY A 400 19.21 9.15 16.50
C GLY A 400 18.54 10.53 16.40
N ALA A 401 17.56 10.70 15.51
CA ALA A 401 16.71 11.88 15.52
C ALA A 401 15.72 11.70 16.67
N LYS A 402 16.03 12.27 17.84
CA LYS A 402 15.03 12.41 18.91
C LYS A 402 13.76 12.99 18.27
N ALA A 403 12.65 12.25 18.36
CA ALA A 403 11.34 12.79 18.03
C ALA A 403 11.20 14.12 18.78
N ARG A 404 11.07 15.21 18.01
CA ARG A 404 10.95 16.55 18.58
C ARG A 404 9.58 16.75 19.19
#